data_AF-F4Q3R3-F1
#
_entry.id   AF-F4Q3R3-F1
#
_cell.length_a   1.000
_cell.length_b   1.000
_cell.length_c   1.000
_cell.angle_alpha   90.00
_cell.angle_beta   90.00
_cell.angle_gamma   90.00
#
_symmetry.space_group_name_H-M   'P 1'
#
loop_
_entity.id
_entity.type
_entity.pdbx_description
1 polymer ?
#
loop_
_entity_poly.entity_id
_entity_poly.type
_entity_poly.pdbx_seq_one_letter_code
_entity_poly.pdbx_strand_id
1 'polypeptide(L)'
;MTDQIIIEQIKTFCFKVGINTSKILAITIQENKSNDFLSLVIDFQQNKILPQIPIDLLLQDNNKEKSFGNYRCFYNDDLELSNGFLCCSNLMAVEPKISSSDAHKDRCFVDFINCRGNHPDLIFEVKKVQDTGAQSVITTTNHQILNNKLVKVDSRSSTLKMITFRNFKCSSHKIYYGIDVYQSQRSGATSPQIRLSPFTTRNDSLMSSFFQENYLL
;
A
#
# COMPACT_ATOMS: atom_id res chain seq x y z
N MET A 1 -4.09 24.18 -5.93
CA MET A 1 -5.38 24.08 -6.67
C MET A 1 -6.49 23.63 -5.72
N THR A 2 -7.77 24.00 -5.90
CA THR A 2 -8.85 23.50 -5.00
C THR A 2 -9.32 22.10 -5.41
N ASP A 3 -9.79 21.30 -4.45
CA ASP A 3 -10.28 19.93 -4.70
C ASP A 3 -11.36 19.88 -5.77
N GLN A 4 -12.25 20.86 -5.76
CA GLN A 4 -13.34 20.94 -6.74
C GLN A 4 -12.82 21.17 -8.16
N ILE A 5 -11.79 22.01 -8.34
CA ILE A 5 -11.14 22.20 -9.64
C ILE A 5 -10.44 20.90 -10.09
N ILE A 6 -9.76 20.21 -9.17
CA ILE A 6 -9.08 18.95 -9.45
C ILE A 6 -10.06 17.87 -9.91
N ILE A 7 -11.19 17.72 -9.19
CA ILE A 7 -12.20 16.72 -9.52
C ILE A 7 -12.81 17.01 -10.90
N GLU A 8 -13.14 18.28 -11.20
CA GLU A 8 -13.66 18.66 -12.52
C GLU A 8 -12.65 18.42 -13.66
N GLN A 9 -11.37 18.67 -13.41
CA GLN A 9 -10.31 18.35 -14.38
C GLN A 9 -10.19 16.84 -14.59
N ILE A 10 -10.06 16.05 -13.53
CA ILE A 10 -9.98 14.59 -13.69
C ILE A 10 -11.24 14.04 -14.35
N LYS A 11 -12.43 14.53 -14.00
CA LYS A 11 -13.70 14.11 -14.61
C LYS A 11 -13.74 14.39 -16.10
N THR A 12 -13.35 15.58 -16.51
CA THR A 12 -13.31 15.99 -17.93
C THR A 12 -12.30 15.17 -18.72
N PHE A 13 -11.10 14.94 -18.16
CA PHE A 13 -10.11 14.04 -18.74
C PHE A 13 -10.67 12.63 -18.89
N CYS A 14 -11.22 12.04 -17.83
CA CYS A 14 -11.80 10.70 -17.83
C CYS A 14 -12.89 10.56 -18.90
N PHE A 15 -13.75 11.57 -19.06
CA PHE A 15 -14.77 11.60 -20.11
C PHE A 15 -14.15 11.53 -21.52
N LYS A 16 -13.13 12.36 -21.81
CA LYS A 16 -12.44 12.35 -23.11
C LYS A 16 -11.82 10.99 -23.44
N VAL A 17 -11.27 10.30 -22.45
CA VAL A 17 -10.53 9.04 -22.65
C VAL A 17 -11.32 7.77 -22.35
N GLY A 18 -12.63 7.90 -22.09
CA GLY A 18 -13.55 6.79 -21.84
C GLY A 18 -13.29 6.04 -20.54
N ILE A 19 -12.94 6.73 -19.45
CA ILE A 19 -12.80 6.17 -18.10
C ILE A 19 -14.10 6.40 -17.33
N ASN A 20 -14.60 5.36 -16.66
CA ASN A 20 -15.84 5.45 -15.89
C ASN A 20 -15.66 6.34 -14.65
N THR A 21 -16.62 7.22 -14.39
CA THR A 21 -16.64 8.14 -13.24
C THR A 21 -17.94 8.07 -12.45
N SER A 22 -18.67 6.95 -12.54
CA SER A 22 -19.93 6.73 -11.81
C SER A 22 -19.77 6.30 -10.33
N LYS A 23 -18.57 5.89 -9.94
CA LYS A 23 -18.22 5.40 -8.59
C LYS A 23 -16.92 6.05 -8.09
N ILE A 24 -16.14 5.32 -7.30
CA ILE A 24 -14.81 5.73 -6.83
C ILE A 24 -13.77 5.36 -7.90
N LEU A 25 -12.92 6.33 -8.23
CA LEU A 25 -11.78 6.17 -9.12
C LEU A 25 -10.49 6.29 -8.30
N ALA A 26 -9.61 5.30 -8.39
CA ALA A 26 -8.21 5.48 -8.04
C ALA A 26 -7.40 5.70 -9.32
N ILE A 27 -6.59 6.75 -9.35
CA ILE A 27 -5.75 7.08 -10.49
C ILE A 27 -4.37 7.52 -10.02
N THR A 28 -3.33 6.97 -10.63
CA THR A 28 -1.93 7.38 -10.44
C THR A 28 -1.37 7.81 -11.78
N ILE A 29 -0.83 9.03 -11.84
CA ILE A 29 -0.20 9.60 -13.03
C ILE A 29 1.29 9.76 -12.73
N GLN A 30 2.15 9.22 -13.58
CA GLN A 30 3.60 9.27 -13.45
C GLN A 30 4.21 9.87 -14.72
N GLU A 31 5.18 10.76 -14.57
CA GLU A 31 6.03 11.20 -15.68
C GLU A 31 7.08 10.14 -16.02
N ASN A 32 7.20 9.80 -17.30
CA ASN A 32 8.11 8.78 -17.79
C ASN A 32 9.56 9.08 -17.40
N LYS A 33 10.27 8.05 -16.91
CA LYS A 33 11.67 8.14 -16.47
C LYS A 33 11.91 9.14 -15.33
N SER A 34 10.84 9.64 -14.70
CA SER A 34 10.89 10.41 -13.46
C SER A 34 10.36 9.58 -12.29
N ASN A 35 10.78 9.95 -11.09
CA ASN A 35 10.15 9.50 -9.85
C ASN A 35 8.94 10.39 -9.48
N ASP A 36 8.63 11.41 -10.28
CA ASP A 36 7.50 12.30 -10.06
C ASP A 36 6.20 11.63 -10.44
N PHE A 37 5.29 11.57 -9.48
CA PHE A 37 3.95 11.05 -9.65
C PHE A 37 2.94 11.84 -8.82
N LEU A 38 1.66 11.67 -9.15
CA LEU A 38 0.53 11.99 -8.31
C LEU A 38 -0.36 10.76 -8.22
N SER A 39 -1.07 10.61 -7.10
CA SER A 39 -2.11 9.61 -6.93
C SER A 39 -3.34 10.27 -6.33
N LEU A 40 -4.50 10.03 -6.89
CA LEU A 40 -5.77 10.54 -6.41
C LEU A 40 -6.75 9.40 -6.26
N VAL A 41 -7.42 9.36 -5.12
CA VAL A 41 -8.65 8.59 -4.96
C VAL A 41 -9.81 9.58 -4.94
N ILE A 42 -10.74 9.43 -5.87
CA ILE A 42 -11.86 10.35 -6.04
C ILE A 42 -13.16 9.57 -5.92
N ASP A 43 -14.02 9.98 -5.00
CA ASP A 43 -15.42 9.58 -4.96
C ASP A 43 -16.24 10.59 -5.75
N PHE A 44 -16.64 10.23 -6.97
CA PHE A 44 -17.44 11.11 -7.84
C PHE A 44 -18.90 11.22 -7.39
N GLN A 45 -19.41 10.28 -6.60
CA GLN A 45 -20.78 10.36 -6.06
C GLN A 45 -20.84 11.38 -4.94
N GLN A 46 -19.84 11.39 -4.06
CA GLN A 46 -19.72 12.35 -2.96
C GLN A 46 -19.01 13.64 -3.34
N ASN A 47 -18.46 13.71 -4.57
CA ASN A 47 -17.64 14.81 -5.08
C ASN A 47 -16.47 15.15 -4.13
N LYS A 48 -15.70 14.13 -3.71
CA LYS A 48 -14.62 14.25 -2.72
C LYS A 48 -13.36 13.51 -3.14
N ILE A 49 -12.21 14.09 -2.79
CA ILE A 49 -10.93 13.38 -2.83
C ILE A 49 -10.78 12.63 -1.50
N LEU A 50 -10.67 11.32 -1.57
CA LEU A 50 -10.46 10.46 -0.40
C LEU A 50 -8.97 10.40 -0.05
N PRO A 51 -8.59 10.39 1.23
CA PRO A 51 -7.18 10.33 1.62
C PRO A 51 -6.55 8.97 1.32
N GLN A 52 -7.34 7.90 1.34
CA GLN A 52 -6.90 6.53 1.14
C GLN A 52 -8.04 5.60 0.73
N ILE A 53 -7.70 4.44 0.20
CA ILE A 53 -8.60 3.30 -0.02
C ILE A 53 -7.97 2.00 0.50
N PRO A 54 -8.80 1.02 0.90
CA PRO A 54 -8.31 -0.32 1.20
C PRO A 54 -7.51 -0.89 0.02
N ILE A 55 -6.31 -1.40 0.30
CA ILE A 55 -5.42 -1.97 -0.72
C ILE A 55 -6.07 -3.15 -1.46
N ASP A 56 -6.95 -3.88 -0.79
CA ASP A 56 -7.66 -5.01 -1.37
C ASP A 56 -8.57 -4.58 -2.54
N LEU A 57 -9.04 -3.33 -2.55
CA LEU A 57 -9.79 -2.78 -3.68
C LEU A 57 -8.88 -2.49 -4.88
N LEU A 58 -7.62 -2.11 -4.64
CA LEU A 58 -6.60 -1.94 -5.68
C LEU A 58 -5.99 -3.25 -6.18
N LEU A 59 -6.14 -4.34 -5.44
CA LEU A 59 -5.65 -5.67 -5.85
C LEU A 59 -6.67 -6.45 -6.67
N GLN A 60 -7.86 -5.89 -6.90
CA GLN A 60 -8.82 -6.43 -7.86
C GLN A 60 -8.20 -6.39 -9.26
N ASP A 61 -8.36 -7.46 -10.05
CA ASP A 61 -7.73 -7.68 -11.37
C ASP A 61 -8.13 -6.67 -12.48
N ASN A 62 -8.73 -5.53 -12.10
CA ASN A 62 -9.29 -4.52 -12.99
C ASN A 62 -8.42 -3.26 -13.15
N ASN A 63 -7.17 -3.30 -12.66
CA ASN A 63 -6.25 -2.18 -12.84
C ASN A 63 -5.88 -2.03 -14.32
N LYS A 64 -6.03 -0.82 -14.84
CA LYS A 64 -5.76 -0.47 -16.24
C LYS A 64 -4.56 0.47 -16.32
N GLU A 65 -3.75 0.33 -17.36
CA GLU A 65 -2.66 1.26 -17.69
C GLU A 65 -2.94 1.90 -19.06
N LYS A 66 -2.76 3.21 -19.16
CA LYS A 66 -2.75 3.94 -20.43
C LYS A 66 -1.57 4.90 -20.45
N SER A 67 -0.92 5.03 -21.60
CA SER A 67 0.15 6.00 -21.83
C SER A 67 -0.40 7.24 -22.54
N PHE A 68 0.04 8.42 -22.10
CA PHE A 68 -0.38 9.73 -22.59
C PHE A 68 0.86 10.60 -22.78
N GLY A 69 1.45 10.60 -23.98
CA GLY A 69 2.68 11.33 -24.26
C GLY A 69 3.81 10.94 -23.30
N ASN A 70 4.27 11.91 -22.50
CA ASN A 70 5.31 11.73 -21.49
C ASN A 70 4.82 11.08 -20.18
N TYR A 71 3.53 10.73 -20.08
CA TYR A 71 2.95 10.24 -18.83
C TYR A 71 2.41 8.81 -18.96
N ARG A 72 2.40 8.11 -17.83
CA ARG A 72 1.68 6.85 -17.64
C ARG A 72 0.60 7.04 -16.59
N CYS A 73 -0.61 6.62 -16.92
CA CYS A 73 -1.76 6.64 -16.03
C CYS A 73 -2.15 5.20 -15.68
N PHE A 74 -2.08 4.87 -14.41
CA PHE A 74 -2.64 3.65 -13.84
C PHE A 74 -3.96 3.99 -13.17
N TYR A 75 -5.03 3.24 -13.41
CA TYR A 75 -6.34 3.55 -12.83
C TYR A 75 -7.22 2.33 -12.58
N ASN A 76 -8.13 2.46 -11.63
CA ASN A 76 -9.20 1.51 -11.34
C ASN A 76 -10.51 2.29 -11.13
N ASP A 77 -11.49 2.03 -11.99
CA ASP A 77 -12.73 2.81 -12.17
C ASP A 77 -14.00 2.08 -11.67
N ASP A 78 -13.84 1.00 -10.88
CA ASP A 78 -14.95 0.19 -10.34
C ASP A 78 -14.78 -0.15 -8.85
N LEU A 79 -14.37 0.82 -8.03
CA LEU A 79 -14.10 0.61 -6.60
C LEU A 79 -15.36 0.82 -5.72
N GLU A 80 -15.58 -0.09 -4.76
CA GLU A 80 -16.63 0.00 -3.71
C GLU A 80 -16.04 -0.19 -2.30
N LEU A 81 -16.37 0.71 -1.34
CA LEU A 81 -15.76 0.72 0.01
C LEU A 81 -16.48 -0.20 1.03
N SER A 82 -15.71 -0.96 1.83
CA SER A 82 -16.16 -1.63 3.07
C SER A 82 -15.15 -1.40 4.23
N ASN A 83 -15.60 -1.37 5.50
CA ASN A 83 -14.91 -0.78 6.68
C ASN A 83 -14.01 -1.75 7.54
N GLY A 84 -12.79 -1.36 8.02
CA GLY A 84 -12.14 -1.82 9.32
C GLY A 84 -10.66 -2.36 9.38
N PHE A 85 -9.91 -2.23 10.52
CA PHE A 85 -8.50 -2.71 10.74
C PHE A 85 -8.12 -3.16 12.22
N LEU A 86 -7.26 -4.21 12.36
CA LEU A 86 -6.55 -4.93 13.51
C LEU A 86 -7.14 -5.11 14.95
N CYS A 87 -7.28 -6.37 15.49
CA CYS A 87 -7.94 -6.63 16.81
C CYS A 87 -7.16 -7.23 18.03
N CYS A 88 -6.18 -8.17 17.96
CA CYS A 88 -5.94 -9.05 19.15
C CYS A 88 -4.50 -9.64 19.38
N SER A 89 -4.11 -9.95 20.64
CA SER A 89 -2.74 -10.26 21.14
C SER A 89 -2.31 -11.74 21.26
N ASN A 90 -3.20 -12.73 21.08
CA ASN A 90 -2.87 -14.16 21.16
C ASN A 90 -2.80 -14.79 19.76
N LEU A 91 -1.59 -14.97 19.23
CA LEU A 91 -1.33 -15.53 17.89
C LEU A 91 -0.68 -16.92 17.99
N MET A 92 -1.20 -17.91 17.26
CA MET A 92 -0.61 -19.26 17.17
C MET A 92 -0.19 -19.58 15.73
N ALA A 93 0.99 -20.16 15.51
CA ALA A 93 1.45 -20.57 14.19
C ALA A 93 0.56 -21.68 13.60
N VAL A 94 0.15 -21.54 12.35
CA VAL A 94 -0.70 -22.49 11.60
C VAL A 94 0.16 -23.57 10.94
N GLU A 95 1.41 -23.25 10.60
CA GLU A 95 2.40 -24.25 10.14
C GLU A 95 3.77 -23.90 10.73
N PRO A 96 4.43 -24.80 11.47
CA PRO A 96 5.78 -24.57 11.96
C PRO A 96 6.76 -24.82 10.81
N LYS A 97 7.07 -23.80 10.01
CA LYS A 97 8.28 -23.81 9.18
C LYS A 97 9.40 -23.10 9.92
N ILE A 98 9.82 -23.72 11.02
CA ILE A 98 11.08 -23.38 11.68
C ILE A 98 12.10 -24.38 11.16
N SER A 99 12.93 -23.98 10.20
CA SER A 99 14.11 -24.77 9.84
C SER A 99 15.18 -24.51 10.88
N SER A 100 15.70 -25.57 11.50
CA SER A 100 16.69 -25.56 12.59
C SER A 100 18.03 -24.87 12.28
N SER A 101 18.25 -24.37 11.07
CA SER A 101 19.45 -23.63 10.65
C SER A 101 19.44 -22.13 11.00
N ASP A 102 18.36 -21.60 11.61
CA ASP A 102 18.11 -20.15 11.70
C ASP A 102 17.82 -19.63 13.14
N ALA A 103 18.44 -20.22 14.17
CA ALA A 103 18.21 -19.89 15.59
C ALA A 103 18.28 -18.39 15.96
N HIS A 104 19.10 -17.60 15.25
CA HIS A 104 19.15 -16.14 15.45
C HIS A 104 17.86 -15.45 14.96
N LYS A 105 17.30 -15.89 13.84
CA LYS A 105 16.08 -15.34 13.26
C LYS A 105 14.86 -15.70 14.11
N ASP A 106 14.82 -16.91 14.67
CA ASP A 106 13.79 -17.33 15.62
C ASP A 106 13.80 -16.46 16.88
N ARG A 107 14.99 -16.10 17.36
CA ARG A 107 15.12 -15.19 18.52
C ARG A 107 14.59 -13.80 18.21
N CYS A 108 14.88 -13.23 17.05
CA CYS A 108 14.33 -11.93 16.63
C CYS A 108 12.80 -11.96 16.50
N PHE A 109 12.23 -13.10 16.08
CA PHE A 109 10.79 -13.28 16.04
C PHE A 109 10.14 -13.37 17.43
N VAL A 110 10.74 -14.13 18.34
CA VAL A 110 10.29 -14.22 19.74
C VAL A 110 10.35 -12.85 20.43
N ASP A 111 11.42 -12.10 20.17
CA ASP A 111 11.59 -10.71 20.63
C ASP A 111 10.47 -9.80 20.08
N PHE A 112 10.11 -9.93 18.80
CA PHE A 112 9.01 -9.19 18.17
C PHE A 112 7.66 -9.48 18.81
N ILE A 113 7.30 -10.75 18.97
CA ILE A 113 6.01 -11.16 19.56
C ILE A 113 5.88 -10.71 21.02
N ASN A 114 6.98 -10.77 21.78
CA ASN A 114 6.97 -10.38 23.19
C ASN A 114 7.24 -8.88 23.42
N CYS A 115 7.44 -8.10 22.35
CA CYS A 115 7.87 -6.70 22.41
C CYS A 115 9.13 -6.51 23.29
N ARG A 116 10.12 -7.40 23.17
CA ARG A 116 11.37 -7.40 23.97
C ARG A 116 12.59 -7.39 23.06
N GLY A 117 13.71 -6.85 23.52
CA GLY A 117 14.96 -6.72 22.74
C GLY A 117 15.18 -5.32 22.16
N ASN A 118 16.17 -5.19 21.28
CA ASN A 118 16.52 -3.94 20.60
C ASN A 118 17.15 -4.26 19.22
N HIS A 119 16.39 -4.05 18.15
CA HIS A 119 16.74 -4.43 16.77
C HIS A 119 16.52 -3.25 15.81
N PRO A 120 17.31 -2.17 15.91
CA PRO A 120 17.08 -0.93 15.14
C PRO A 120 17.33 -1.08 13.63
N ASP A 121 18.05 -2.11 13.21
CA ASP A 121 18.38 -2.37 11.81
C ASP A 121 17.35 -3.24 11.10
N LEU A 122 16.39 -3.79 11.86
CA LEU A 122 15.34 -4.67 11.37
C LEU A 122 14.00 -3.94 11.32
N ILE A 123 13.25 -4.18 10.25
CA ILE A 123 11.87 -3.74 10.11
C ILE A 123 10.99 -4.98 9.98
N PHE A 124 10.03 -5.10 10.88
CA PHE A 124 9.02 -6.16 10.89
C PHE A 124 7.76 -5.64 10.21
N GLU A 125 7.50 -6.14 9.01
CA GLU A 125 6.30 -5.90 8.23
C GLU A 125 5.24 -6.95 8.62
N VAL A 126 4.26 -6.53 9.39
CA VAL A 126 3.13 -7.35 9.83
C VAL A 126 2.01 -7.23 8.81
N LYS A 127 1.82 -8.30 8.05
CA LYS A 127 0.66 -8.57 7.20
C LYS A 127 -0.41 -9.21 8.06
N LYS A 128 -1.62 -8.66 8.12
CA LYS A 128 -2.77 -9.23 8.82
C LYS A 128 -3.87 -9.52 7.81
N VAL A 129 -4.10 -10.80 7.56
CA VAL A 129 -5.17 -11.34 6.75
C VAL A 129 -6.38 -11.63 7.65
N GLN A 130 -7.53 -11.00 7.43
CA GLN A 130 -8.75 -11.36 8.15
C GLN A 130 -9.65 -12.18 7.23
N ASP A 131 -9.87 -13.45 7.59
CA ASP A 131 -10.70 -14.37 6.81
C ASP A 131 -12.13 -14.34 7.34
N THR A 132 -13.01 -13.70 6.58
CA THR A 132 -14.44 -13.58 6.90
C THR A 132 -15.29 -14.64 6.17
N GLY A 133 -14.67 -15.62 5.51
CA GLY A 133 -15.33 -16.66 4.73
C GLY A 133 -15.67 -16.26 3.28
N ALA A 134 -15.95 -14.98 3.01
CA ALA A 134 -16.26 -14.49 1.65
C ALA A 134 -15.07 -13.78 0.97
N GLN A 135 -14.19 -13.14 1.75
CA GLN A 135 -12.97 -12.47 1.27
C GLN A 135 -11.91 -12.42 2.38
N SER A 136 -10.64 -12.34 1.99
CA SER A 136 -9.50 -12.20 2.89
C SER A 136 -8.89 -10.81 2.74
N VAL A 137 -9.01 -9.96 3.77
CA VAL A 137 -8.49 -8.57 3.80
C VAL A 137 -7.06 -8.55 4.33
N ILE A 138 -6.07 -8.03 3.57
CA ILE A 138 -4.66 -7.99 4.00
C ILE A 138 -4.21 -6.57 4.37
N THR A 139 -4.16 -6.34 5.66
CA THR A 139 -3.50 -5.20 6.32
C THR A 139 -1.98 -5.35 6.28
N THR A 140 -1.18 -4.28 6.07
CA THR A 140 0.27 -4.31 6.32
C THR A 140 0.72 -3.15 7.22
N THR A 141 1.54 -3.41 8.24
CA THR A 141 2.12 -2.39 9.13
C THR A 141 3.58 -2.67 9.44
N ASN A 142 4.42 -1.63 9.52
CA ASN A 142 5.85 -1.77 9.78
C ASN A 142 6.23 -1.35 11.19
N HIS A 143 7.09 -2.14 11.82
CA HIS A 143 7.46 -1.97 13.22
C HIS A 143 8.94 -2.23 13.43
N GLN A 144 9.51 -1.57 14.42
CA GLN A 144 10.83 -1.89 14.97
C GLN A 144 10.72 -2.19 16.46
N ILE A 145 11.68 -2.95 16.96
CA ILE A 145 11.81 -3.18 18.41
C ILE A 145 12.92 -2.27 18.90
N LEU A 146 12.57 -1.23 19.63
CA LEU A 146 13.52 -0.29 20.21
C LEU A 146 13.37 -0.32 21.73
N ASN A 147 14.43 -0.67 22.46
CA ASN A 147 14.47 -0.68 23.93
C ASN A 147 13.26 -1.39 24.59
N ASN A 148 12.98 -2.63 24.20
CA ASN A 148 11.84 -3.44 24.67
C ASN A 148 10.46 -2.81 24.40
N LYS A 149 10.32 -2.08 23.29
CA LYS A 149 9.04 -1.55 22.84
C LYS A 149 8.88 -1.72 21.34
N LEU A 150 7.65 -2.01 20.93
CA LEU A 150 7.27 -2.00 19.52
C LEU A 150 6.97 -0.55 19.10
N VAL A 151 7.75 -0.03 18.16
CA VAL A 151 7.56 1.31 17.62
C VAL A 151 7.10 1.16 16.18
N LYS A 152 5.90 1.66 15.87
CA LYS A 152 5.45 1.76 14.49
C LYS A 152 6.34 2.76 13.78
N VAL A 153 6.94 2.34 12.67
CA VAL A 153 7.77 3.21 11.85
C VAL A 153 7.09 3.46 10.52
N ASP A 154 7.25 4.67 10.00
CA ASP A 154 6.82 4.96 8.64
C ASP A 154 7.67 4.11 7.69
N SER A 155 6.99 3.37 6.81
CA SER A 155 7.63 2.54 5.80
C SER A 155 8.64 3.37 5.01
N ARG A 156 9.94 3.06 5.03
CA ARG A 156 10.87 3.69 4.09
C ARG A 156 12.02 2.79 3.64
N SER A 157 12.34 2.94 2.35
CA SER A 157 13.66 2.76 1.73
C SER A 157 14.45 1.50 2.09
N SER A 158 13.77 0.38 2.26
CA SER A 158 14.41 -0.90 2.53
C SER A 158 14.10 -1.87 1.40
N THR A 159 15.13 -2.38 0.74
CA THR A 159 15.02 -3.24 -0.44
C THR A 159 15.37 -4.71 -0.17
N LEU A 160 15.99 -5.04 0.98
CA LEU A 160 16.45 -6.40 1.26
C LEU A 160 15.56 -7.12 2.28
N LYS A 161 14.70 -7.99 1.78
CA LYS A 161 13.90 -8.93 2.59
C LYS A 161 14.80 -10.05 3.12
N MET A 162 14.88 -10.19 4.44
CA MET A 162 15.74 -11.17 5.11
C MET A 162 15.03 -12.51 5.35
N ILE A 163 13.80 -12.47 5.86
CA ILE A 163 13.02 -13.67 6.20
C ILE A 163 11.53 -13.37 6.20
N THR A 164 10.72 -14.41 6.01
CA THR A 164 9.28 -14.39 6.23
C THR A 164 8.92 -15.39 7.33
N PHE A 165 8.26 -14.92 8.37
CA PHE A 165 7.52 -15.76 9.31
C PHE A 165 6.07 -15.85 8.83
N ARG A 166 5.65 -17.02 8.35
CA ARG A 166 4.31 -17.20 7.76
C ARG A 166 3.30 -17.71 8.78
N ASN A 167 2.05 -17.27 8.59
CA ASN A 167 0.82 -17.95 8.99
C ASN A 167 0.59 -18.08 10.50
N PHE A 168 0.40 -16.98 11.22
CA PHE A 168 -0.11 -17.03 12.60
C PHE A 168 -1.61 -16.75 12.63
N LYS A 169 -2.43 -17.62 13.22
CA LYS A 169 -3.88 -17.44 13.31
C LYS A 169 -4.30 -17.05 14.72
N CYS A 170 -5.12 -16.02 14.82
CA CYS A 170 -5.93 -15.75 16.00
C CYS A 170 -7.09 -16.76 16.02
N SER A 171 -7.11 -17.65 17.01
CA SER A 171 -8.16 -18.67 17.16
C SER A 171 -9.55 -18.06 17.38
N SER A 172 -9.63 -16.91 18.04
CA SER A 172 -10.90 -16.22 18.33
C SER A 172 -11.52 -15.51 17.14
N HIS A 173 -10.71 -14.97 16.21
CA HIS A 173 -11.21 -14.06 15.16
C HIS A 173 -10.92 -14.54 13.73
N LYS A 174 -10.29 -15.70 13.56
CA LYS A 174 -9.86 -16.25 12.26
C LYS A 174 -9.00 -15.27 11.44
N ILE A 175 -8.20 -14.47 12.14
CA ILE A 175 -7.27 -13.52 11.53
C ILE A 175 -5.91 -14.21 11.40
N TYR A 176 -5.37 -14.31 10.19
CA TYR A 176 -4.01 -14.73 9.91
C TYR A 176 -3.05 -13.55 9.90
N TYR A 177 -1.80 -13.80 10.27
CA TYR A 177 -0.74 -12.82 10.24
C TYR A 177 0.47 -13.43 9.52
N GLY A 178 1.03 -12.72 8.55
CA GLY A 178 2.35 -12.98 7.98
C GLY A 178 3.28 -11.87 8.42
N ILE A 179 4.51 -12.20 8.84
CA ILE A 179 5.47 -11.20 9.30
C ILE A 179 6.71 -11.32 8.42
N ASP A 180 6.97 -10.32 7.61
CA ASP A 180 8.21 -10.20 6.83
C ASP A 180 9.22 -9.37 7.60
N VAL A 181 10.50 -9.73 7.54
CA VAL A 181 11.58 -8.95 8.14
C VAL A 181 12.51 -8.45 7.06
N TYR A 182 12.81 -7.16 7.10
CA TYR A 182 13.68 -6.48 6.15
C TYR A 182 14.88 -5.83 6.86
N GLN A 183 15.97 -5.69 6.11
CA GLN A 183 17.17 -4.97 6.52
C GLN A 183 17.16 -3.55 5.94
N SER A 184 17.28 -2.54 6.79
CA SER A 184 17.35 -1.14 6.36
C SER A 184 18.57 -0.88 5.46
N GLN A 185 18.39 -0.26 4.27
CA GLN A 185 19.44 -0.12 3.25
C GLN A 185 20.46 0.98 3.62
N ARG A 186 21.76 0.68 3.47
CA ARG A 186 22.80 1.68 3.17
C ARG A 186 22.86 1.86 1.64
N SER A 187 22.54 3.07 1.18
CA SER A 187 22.68 3.68 -0.16
C SER A 187 23.02 2.81 -1.39
N GLY A 188 22.05 2.72 -2.32
CA GLY A 188 22.25 2.42 -3.75
C GLY A 188 21.03 1.73 -4.38
N ALA A 189 20.17 2.47 -5.10
CA ALA A 189 18.97 1.90 -5.73
C ALA A 189 18.60 2.54 -7.08
N THR A 190 18.21 1.69 -8.04
CA THR A 190 17.59 2.00 -9.33
C THR A 190 16.12 2.41 -9.19
N SER A 191 15.63 3.27 -10.09
CA SER A 191 14.28 3.87 -10.04
C SER A 191 13.15 2.82 -10.01
N PRO A 192 12.18 2.92 -9.07
CA PRO A 192 11.08 1.97 -8.93
C PRO A 192 9.97 2.18 -9.98
N GLN A 193 9.42 1.08 -10.50
CA GLN A 193 8.15 1.10 -11.25
C GLN A 193 7.01 1.49 -10.30
N ILE A 194 6.31 2.59 -10.58
CA ILE A 194 5.20 3.06 -9.76
C ILE A 194 3.91 2.34 -10.15
N ARG A 195 3.16 1.88 -9.15
CA ARG A 195 1.85 1.22 -9.27
C ARG A 195 0.76 2.15 -8.73
N LEU A 196 -0.51 1.77 -8.91
CA LEU A 196 -1.62 2.43 -8.21
C LEU A 196 -1.35 2.52 -6.70
N SER A 197 -1.40 3.73 -6.16
CA SER A 197 -1.18 3.97 -4.74
C SER A 197 -2.50 3.93 -3.96
N PRO A 198 -2.58 3.23 -2.82
CA PRO A 198 -3.77 3.21 -1.95
C PRO A 198 -4.00 4.54 -1.24
N PHE A 199 -3.09 5.50 -1.37
CA PHE A 199 -3.17 6.82 -0.75
C PHE A 199 -3.20 7.92 -1.81
N THR A 200 -3.85 9.02 -1.46
CA THR A 200 -3.79 10.26 -2.23
C THR A 200 -2.47 10.98 -1.98
N THR A 201 -1.71 11.22 -3.04
CA THR A 201 -0.47 12.00 -3.08
C THR A 201 -0.62 13.09 -4.13
N ARG A 202 -0.67 14.35 -3.70
CA ARG A 202 -0.80 15.49 -4.61
C ARG A 202 0.55 15.95 -5.14
N ASN A 203 0.59 16.28 -6.42
CA ASN A 203 1.70 16.98 -7.06
C ASN A 203 1.10 18.00 -8.04
N ASP A 204 0.87 19.23 -7.57
CA ASP A 204 0.19 20.28 -8.34
C ASP A 204 0.96 20.64 -9.62
N SER A 205 2.31 20.59 -9.59
CA SER A 205 3.15 20.87 -10.75
C SER A 205 2.97 19.81 -11.85
N LEU A 206 3.05 18.53 -11.47
CA LEU A 206 2.84 17.42 -12.39
C LEU A 206 1.42 17.42 -12.96
N MET A 207 0.42 17.72 -12.11
CA MET A 207 -0.98 17.82 -12.52
C MET A 207 -1.20 18.92 -13.57
N SER A 208 -0.64 20.12 -13.34
CA SER A 208 -0.68 21.21 -14.31
C SER A 208 -0.01 20.84 -15.63
N SER A 209 1.18 20.24 -15.59
CA SER A 209 1.90 19.80 -16.79
C SER A 209 1.13 18.74 -17.58
N PHE A 210 0.63 17.72 -16.89
CA PHE A 210 -0.17 16.65 -17.47
C PHE A 210 -1.40 17.20 -18.19
N PHE A 211 -2.17 18.07 -17.54
CA PHE A 211 -3.38 18.61 -18.15
C PHE A 211 -3.09 19.63 -19.23
N GLN A 212 -2.03 20.44 -19.12
CA GLN A 212 -1.64 21.34 -20.21
C GLN A 212 -1.31 20.58 -21.50
N GLU A 213 -0.60 19.46 -21.40
CA GLU A 213 -0.26 18.62 -22.56
C GLU A 213 -1.46 17.84 -23.11
N ASN A 214 -2.34 17.35 -22.23
CA ASN A 214 -3.42 16.41 -22.62
C ASN A 214 -4.82 17.04 -22.74
N TYR A 215 -4.98 18.34 -22.46
CA TYR A 215 -6.23 19.07 -22.71
C TYR A 215 -6.30 19.77 -24.07
N LEU A 216 -5.17 20.00 -24.72
CA LEU A 216 -5.06 20.72 -25.99
C LEU A 216 -5.30 19.83 -27.24
N LEU A 217 -5.81 18.62 -27.04
CA LEU A 217 -6.33 17.71 -28.07
C LEU A 217 -7.82 17.40 -27.80
#